data_AF-A0A2C9KDQ8-F1
#
_entry.id   AF-A0A2C9KDQ8-F1
#
_cell.length_a   1.000
_cell.length_b   1.000
_cell.length_c   1.000
_cell.angle_alpha   90.00
_cell.angle_beta   90.00
_cell.angle_gamma   90.00
#
_symmetry.space_group_name_H-M   'P 1'
#
loop_
_entity.id
_entity.type
_entity.pdbx_description
1 polymer ?
#
loop_
_entity_poly.entity_id
_entity_poly.type
_entity_poly.pdbx_seq_one_letter_code
_entity_poly.pdbx_strand_id
1 'polypeptide(L)'
;MTTPTITYCKINDCHFTLFLFQSIAPNKYDAIARIQESTPKTIYEGPGFLGWNRIYLYLYENALRQVDPRICLPYWDSTLESELNNPLESSLWSAEYFGTARGPVRKGPFANWRLPVGTELIRNVGVDGDLLSNQIINGILSRRRYEEITSIEESGRQYSILSNYGSTHMYVGGMMASLRMSTYDPIFFMHHAFIDYIFERFRARLRSLGVDPTVYPKWGNSNLHEPNAPINIFNYTVKDGYSELFASYAEYEPVPSCTISSLSCGPGSLACNIKTGHCIPTIRQRTTSKRDTLESFDNVGVFKPKLPYAQSTLIDYCCDESCDVSNWIMIPVRVVKTRSPTQRKYSSYPARGGLVNGCLDIYSLKNFQNLMM
;
A
#
# COMPACT_ATOMS: atom_id res chain seq x y z
N MET A 1 9.47 -39.38 -12.73
CA MET A 1 9.56 -38.14 -11.94
C MET A 1 8.73 -37.09 -12.65
N THR A 2 7.51 -36.89 -12.20
CA THR A 2 6.62 -35.85 -12.70
C THR A 2 7.12 -34.51 -12.17
N THR A 3 7.57 -33.62 -13.06
CA THR A 3 7.76 -32.20 -12.75
C THR A 3 6.53 -31.67 -12.03
N PRO A 4 6.66 -31.00 -10.88
CA PRO A 4 5.51 -30.38 -10.22
C PRO A 4 4.85 -29.42 -11.20
N THR A 5 3.56 -29.59 -11.45
CA THR A 5 2.76 -28.63 -12.19
C THR A 5 2.72 -27.35 -11.34
N ILE A 6 3.53 -26.36 -11.70
CA ILE A 6 3.40 -25.01 -11.16
C ILE A 6 2.01 -24.53 -11.56
N THR A 7 1.10 -24.45 -10.59
CA THR A 7 -0.21 -23.85 -10.81
C THR A 7 0.03 -22.35 -10.81
N TYR A 8 0.15 -21.75 -12.00
CA TYR A 8 0.26 -20.30 -12.11
C TYR A 8 -0.97 -19.64 -11.47
N CYS A 9 -0.75 -18.85 -10.41
CA CYS A 9 -1.80 -18.03 -9.80
C CYS A 9 -2.25 -16.98 -10.83
N LYS A 10 -3.37 -17.20 -11.51
CA LYS A 10 -3.92 -16.19 -12.41
C LYS A 10 -4.72 -15.19 -11.60
N ILE A 11 -4.35 -13.91 -11.73
CA ILE A 11 -5.06 -12.81 -11.06
C ILE A 11 -6.57 -12.80 -11.36
N ASN A 12 -6.96 -13.25 -12.56
CA ASN A 12 -8.37 -13.34 -12.97
C ASN A 12 -9.15 -14.39 -12.17
N ASP A 13 -8.52 -15.51 -11.81
CA ASP A 13 -9.15 -16.54 -10.96
C ASP A 13 -9.32 -16.00 -9.53
N CYS A 14 -8.37 -15.18 -9.07
CA CYS A 14 -8.48 -14.46 -7.80
C CYS A 14 -9.60 -13.42 -7.80
N HIS A 15 -9.69 -12.60 -8.85
CA HIS A 15 -10.75 -11.60 -9.00
C HIS A 15 -12.14 -12.24 -9.05
N PHE A 16 -12.29 -13.34 -9.79
CA PHE A 16 -13.55 -14.08 -9.89
C PHE A 16 -13.96 -14.70 -8.54
N THR A 17 -13.01 -15.30 -7.84
CA THR A 17 -13.25 -15.86 -6.50
C THR A 17 -13.68 -14.77 -5.51
N LEU A 18 -13.04 -13.59 -5.57
CA LEU A 18 -13.41 -12.43 -4.76
C LEU A 18 -14.84 -11.96 -5.02
N PHE A 19 -15.24 -11.89 -6.29
CA PHE A 19 -16.61 -11.54 -6.67
C PHE A 19 -17.65 -12.51 -6.07
N LEU A 20 -17.40 -13.83 -6.15
CA LEU A 20 -18.26 -14.83 -5.52
C LEU A 20 -18.26 -14.71 -3.99
N PHE A 21 -17.11 -14.40 -3.41
CA PHE A 21 -16.92 -14.15 -1.98
C PHE A 21 -17.79 -13.02 -1.43
N GLN A 22 -18.22 -12.09 -2.28
CA GLN A 22 -19.09 -10.96 -1.93
C GLN A 22 -20.60 -11.25 -2.02
N SER A 23 -20.99 -12.31 -2.71
CA SER A 23 -22.36 -12.47 -3.22
C SER A 23 -23.45 -12.77 -2.18
N ILE A 24 -23.10 -13.06 -0.92
CA ILE A 24 -24.04 -13.40 0.16
C ILE A 24 -23.72 -12.57 1.42
N ALA A 25 -24.66 -11.77 1.92
CA ALA A 25 -24.44 -10.89 3.08
C ALA A 25 -24.78 -11.56 4.44
N PRO A 26 -23.98 -11.31 5.51
CA PRO A 26 -22.69 -10.63 5.50
C PRO A 26 -21.63 -11.50 4.81
N ASN A 27 -20.90 -10.91 3.87
CA ASN A 27 -20.02 -11.67 3.00
C ASN A 27 -18.67 -11.95 3.69
N LYS A 28 -18.06 -13.11 3.38
CA LYS A 28 -16.85 -13.57 4.07
C LYS A 28 -15.68 -12.59 3.89
N TYR A 29 -15.65 -11.85 2.79
CA TYR A 29 -14.65 -10.82 2.54
C TYR A 29 -14.76 -9.68 3.56
N ASP A 30 -15.96 -9.12 3.75
CA ASP A 30 -16.19 -8.03 4.70
C ASP A 30 -15.93 -8.47 6.14
N ALA A 31 -16.25 -9.72 6.48
CA ALA A 31 -15.93 -10.29 7.78
C ALA A 31 -14.41 -10.34 8.04
N ILE A 32 -13.63 -10.75 7.03
CA ILE A 32 -12.16 -10.77 7.12
C ILE A 32 -11.60 -9.35 7.16
N ALA A 33 -12.08 -8.46 6.28
CA ALA A 33 -11.65 -7.07 6.21
C ALA A 33 -11.81 -6.33 7.57
N ARG A 34 -12.88 -6.62 8.31
CA ARG A 34 -13.15 -6.08 9.65
C ARG A 34 -12.16 -6.50 10.73
N ILE A 35 -11.44 -7.62 10.56
CA ILE A 35 -10.47 -8.09 11.57
C ILE A 35 -9.38 -7.03 11.76
N GLN A 36 -8.88 -6.48 10.66
CA GLN A 36 -7.86 -5.43 10.66
C GLN A 36 -8.35 -4.14 11.33
N GLU A 37 -9.61 -3.75 11.07
CA GLU A 37 -10.26 -2.60 11.73
C GLU A 37 -10.31 -2.74 13.26
N SER A 38 -10.49 -3.97 13.76
CA SER A 38 -10.58 -4.29 15.19
C SER A 38 -9.23 -4.54 15.87
N THR A 39 -8.13 -4.55 15.12
CA THR A 39 -6.82 -4.91 15.63
C THR A 39 -6.12 -3.68 16.25
N PRO A 40 -5.53 -3.80 17.45
CA PRO A 40 -4.82 -2.69 18.10
C PRO A 40 -3.68 -2.09 17.25
N LYS A 41 -3.54 -0.76 17.28
CA LYS A 41 -2.43 -0.05 16.61
C LYS A 41 -1.05 -0.56 17.03
N THR A 42 -0.94 -1.03 18.27
CA THR A 42 0.29 -1.61 18.84
C THR A 42 0.77 -2.84 18.09
N ILE A 43 -0.06 -3.49 17.29
CA ILE A 43 0.39 -4.59 16.42
C ILE A 43 1.01 -4.05 15.13
N TYR A 44 0.50 -2.95 14.57
CA TYR A 44 0.92 -2.42 13.26
C TYR A 44 2.10 -1.43 13.31
N GLU A 45 2.31 -0.76 14.44
CA GLU A 45 3.35 0.27 14.60
C GLU A 45 4.68 -0.28 15.17
N GLY A 46 4.90 -1.59 15.06
CA GLY A 46 6.12 -2.21 15.59
C GLY A 46 6.32 -3.64 15.11
N PRO A 47 7.05 -4.46 15.88
CA PRO A 47 7.53 -5.77 15.41
C PRO A 47 6.43 -6.81 15.21
N GLY A 48 5.24 -6.59 15.77
CA GLY A 48 4.11 -7.46 15.55
C GLY A 48 3.55 -7.42 14.14
N PHE A 49 3.84 -6.36 13.39
CA PHE A 49 3.29 -6.12 12.07
C PHE A 49 3.54 -7.26 11.10
N LEU A 50 4.78 -7.75 11.00
CA LEU A 50 5.16 -8.77 10.02
C LEU A 50 4.48 -10.11 10.33
N GLY A 51 4.58 -10.56 11.59
CA GLY A 51 3.97 -11.81 12.02
C GLY A 51 2.44 -11.80 11.94
N TRP A 52 1.81 -10.70 12.34
CA TRP A 52 0.36 -10.55 12.25
C TRP A 52 -0.13 -10.60 10.80
N ASN A 53 0.51 -9.85 9.89
CA ASN A 53 0.11 -9.84 8.49
C ASN A 53 0.28 -11.21 7.83
N ARG A 54 1.34 -11.96 8.15
CA ARG A 54 1.51 -13.34 7.68
C ARG A 54 0.33 -14.24 8.04
N ILE A 55 -0.10 -14.22 9.31
CA ILE A 55 -1.23 -15.03 9.78
C ILE A 55 -2.54 -14.53 9.17
N TYR A 56 -2.70 -13.22 9.00
CA TYR A 56 -3.87 -12.64 8.37
C TYR A 56 -3.99 -13.02 6.87
N LEU A 57 -2.88 -13.03 6.13
CA LEU A 57 -2.83 -13.50 4.75
C LEU A 57 -3.13 -15.00 4.65
N TYR A 58 -2.61 -15.81 5.59
CA TYR A 58 -2.95 -17.23 5.68
C TYR A 58 -4.46 -17.43 5.87
N LEU A 59 -5.10 -16.68 6.78
CA LEU A 59 -6.55 -16.75 6.98
C LEU A 59 -7.30 -16.39 5.69
N TYR A 60 -6.89 -15.30 5.02
CA TYR A 60 -7.52 -14.82 3.81
C TYR A 60 -7.39 -15.79 2.64
N GLU A 61 -6.19 -16.32 2.38
CA GLU A 61 -5.97 -17.30 1.31
C GLU A 61 -6.76 -18.59 1.55
N ASN A 62 -6.79 -19.09 2.78
CA ASN A 62 -7.60 -20.27 3.11
C ASN A 62 -9.10 -20.01 2.95
N ALA A 63 -9.57 -18.78 3.20
CA ALA A 63 -10.93 -18.42 2.88
C ALA A 63 -11.14 -18.53 1.36
N LEU A 64 -10.32 -17.89 0.53
CA LEU A 64 -10.43 -17.99 -0.94
C LEU A 64 -10.45 -19.46 -1.42
N ARG A 65 -9.62 -20.33 -0.83
CA ARG A 65 -9.57 -21.76 -1.13
C ARG A 65 -10.84 -22.54 -0.80
N GLN A 66 -11.70 -22.03 0.09
CA GLN A 66 -13.03 -22.63 0.33
C GLN A 66 -13.97 -22.44 -0.87
N VAL A 67 -13.70 -21.50 -1.76
CA VAL A 67 -14.46 -21.29 -3.00
C VAL A 67 -13.76 -21.94 -4.20
N ASP A 68 -12.46 -21.72 -4.37
CA ASP A 68 -11.66 -22.47 -5.35
C ASP A 68 -10.36 -22.98 -4.69
N PRO A 69 -10.22 -24.30 -4.45
CA PRO A 69 -9.07 -24.85 -3.74
C PRO A 69 -7.74 -24.71 -4.51
N ARG A 70 -7.77 -24.34 -5.79
CA ARG A 70 -6.57 -24.13 -6.62
C ARG A 70 -6.01 -22.72 -6.50
N ILE A 71 -6.74 -21.82 -5.84
CA ILE A 71 -6.33 -20.43 -5.74
C ILE A 71 -5.11 -20.29 -4.82
N CYS A 72 -4.26 -19.36 -5.24
CA CYS A 72 -3.16 -18.84 -4.46
C CYS A 72 -3.21 -17.31 -4.55
N LEU A 73 -2.80 -16.65 -3.47
CA LEU A 73 -2.83 -15.19 -3.38
C LEU A 73 -1.65 -14.60 -4.17
N PRO A 74 -1.88 -13.86 -5.28
CA PRO A 74 -0.80 -13.14 -5.95
C PRO A 74 -0.31 -12.00 -5.06
N TYR A 75 0.95 -11.58 -5.27
CA TYR A 75 1.48 -10.36 -4.68
C TYR A 75 1.56 -9.24 -5.72
N TRP A 76 1.50 -7.99 -5.27
CA TRP A 76 1.74 -6.80 -6.09
C TRP A 76 3.14 -6.26 -5.80
N ASP A 77 4.07 -6.49 -6.73
CA ASP A 77 5.40 -5.91 -6.66
C ASP A 77 5.41 -4.48 -7.18
N SER A 78 5.21 -3.54 -6.26
CA SER A 78 5.26 -2.11 -6.56
C SER A 78 6.62 -1.60 -7.03
N THR A 79 7.71 -2.39 -6.89
CA THR A 79 9.01 -1.98 -7.43
C THR A 79 9.01 -1.93 -8.94
N LEU A 80 8.19 -2.76 -9.59
CA LEU A 80 8.05 -2.75 -11.04
C LEU A 80 7.39 -1.44 -11.51
N GLU A 81 6.31 -1.02 -10.84
CA GLU A 81 5.69 0.28 -11.12
C GLU A 81 6.62 1.46 -10.83
N SER A 82 7.48 1.36 -9.82
CA SER A 82 8.42 2.43 -9.46
C SER A 82 9.44 2.75 -10.56
N GLU A 83 9.66 1.83 -11.51
CA GLU A 83 10.55 2.03 -12.66
C GLU A 83 9.88 2.79 -13.82
N LEU A 84 8.56 2.97 -13.80
CA LEU A 84 7.86 3.74 -14.81
C LEU A 84 8.08 5.24 -14.61
N ASN A 85 8.20 5.98 -15.73
CA ASN A 85 8.23 7.45 -15.70
C ASN A 85 6.99 8.04 -15.02
N ASN A 86 5.84 7.38 -15.22
CA ASN A 86 4.58 7.73 -14.59
C ASN A 86 3.89 6.44 -14.12
N PRO A 87 4.04 6.05 -12.84
CA PRO A 87 3.46 4.81 -12.31
C PRO A 87 1.93 4.73 -12.42
N LEU A 88 1.23 5.88 -12.54
CA LEU A 88 -0.22 5.91 -12.79
C LEU A 88 -0.59 5.27 -14.14
N GLU A 89 0.34 5.21 -15.09
CA GLU A 89 0.11 4.64 -16.42
C GLU A 89 0.26 3.12 -16.47
N SER A 90 0.64 2.47 -15.35
CA SER A 90 0.73 1.00 -15.25
C SER A 90 -0.58 0.31 -15.67
N SER A 91 -0.43 -0.79 -16.41
CA SER A 91 -1.50 -1.72 -16.80
C SER A 91 -2.21 -2.34 -15.60
N LEU A 92 -1.59 -2.36 -14.41
CA LEU A 92 -2.18 -2.75 -13.12
C LEU A 92 -3.53 -2.07 -12.87
N TRP A 93 -3.66 -0.84 -13.30
CA TRP A 93 -4.85 -0.05 -13.10
C TRP A 93 -5.81 -0.14 -14.31
N SER A 94 -5.54 -0.94 -15.34
CA SER A 94 -6.49 -1.11 -16.45
C SER A 94 -7.77 -1.83 -16.00
N ALA A 95 -8.81 -1.83 -16.83
CA ALA A 95 -10.06 -2.53 -16.54
C ALA A 95 -9.91 -4.07 -16.47
N GLU A 96 -8.81 -4.62 -16.97
CA GLU A 96 -8.50 -6.05 -16.82
C GLU A 96 -8.06 -6.39 -15.39
N TYR A 97 -7.40 -5.44 -14.73
CA TYR A 97 -6.81 -5.60 -13.39
C TYR A 97 -7.62 -4.83 -12.34
N PHE A 98 -7.08 -3.78 -11.73
CA PHE A 98 -7.73 -3.09 -10.62
C PHE A 98 -8.70 -1.98 -11.06
N GLY A 99 -8.63 -1.54 -12.32
CA GLY A 99 -9.56 -0.55 -12.87
C GLY A 99 -9.30 0.89 -12.42
N THR A 100 -10.36 1.69 -12.24
CA THR A 100 -10.24 3.14 -12.05
C THR A 100 -9.23 3.49 -10.95
N ALA A 101 -8.18 4.24 -11.32
CA ALA A 101 -7.09 4.60 -10.44
C ALA A 101 -7.37 5.84 -9.58
N ARG A 102 -8.25 6.73 -10.04
CA ARG A 102 -8.61 7.98 -9.34
C ARG A 102 -10.12 8.18 -9.32
N GLY A 103 -10.66 8.46 -8.14
CA GLY A 103 -12.09 8.58 -7.89
C GLY A 103 -12.78 7.25 -7.59
N PRO A 104 -14.12 7.22 -7.59
CA PRO A 104 -14.90 6.00 -7.41
C PRO A 104 -14.54 4.95 -8.46
N VAL A 105 -14.41 3.69 -8.05
CA VAL A 105 -14.06 2.59 -8.94
C VAL A 105 -15.24 2.23 -9.84
N ARG A 106 -15.11 2.50 -11.15
CA ARG A 106 -16.17 2.34 -12.16
C ARG A 106 -15.82 1.35 -13.27
N LYS A 107 -14.56 0.91 -13.34
CA LYS A 107 -14.06 -0.02 -14.36
C LYS A 107 -13.38 -1.20 -13.67
N GLY A 108 -13.39 -2.34 -14.34
CA GLY A 108 -12.76 -3.58 -13.89
C GLY A 108 -13.58 -4.38 -12.89
N PRO A 109 -12.99 -5.45 -12.32
CA PRO A 109 -13.66 -6.44 -11.48
C PRO A 109 -14.28 -5.85 -10.21
N PHE A 110 -13.74 -4.72 -9.75
CA PHE A 110 -14.16 -4.02 -8.53
C PHE A 110 -15.05 -2.79 -8.82
N ALA A 111 -15.62 -2.69 -10.03
CA ALA A 111 -16.50 -1.60 -10.41
C ALA A 111 -17.76 -1.56 -9.54
N ASN A 112 -18.10 -0.37 -9.03
CA ASN A 112 -19.26 -0.11 -8.18
C ASN A 112 -19.29 -0.93 -6.88
N TRP A 113 -18.12 -1.41 -6.44
CA TRP A 113 -17.98 -2.12 -5.17
C TRP A 113 -18.46 -1.23 -4.02
N ARG A 114 -19.39 -1.75 -3.23
CA ARG A 114 -19.98 -1.07 -2.07
C ARG A 114 -19.40 -1.64 -0.79
N LEU A 115 -18.91 -0.76 0.07
CA LEU A 115 -18.38 -1.13 1.37
C LEU A 115 -19.54 -1.27 2.38
N PRO A 116 -19.34 -2.00 3.49
CA PRO A 116 -20.37 -2.14 4.53
C PRO A 116 -20.90 -0.83 5.11
N VAL A 117 -20.11 0.24 5.05
CA VAL A 117 -20.49 1.59 5.51
C VAL A 117 -21.33 2.37 4.48
N GLY A 118 -21.72 1.75 3.36
CA GLY A 118 -22.58 2.34 2.33
C GLY A 118 -21.88 3.17 1.26
N THR A 119 -20.57 3.39 1.39
CA THR A 119 -19.76 4.12 0.42
C THR A 119 -19.25 3.23 -0.71
N GLU A 120 -18.82 3.85 -1.81
CA GLU A 120 -18.18 3.17 -2.93
C GLU A 120 -16.68 3.07 -2.72
N LEU A 121 -16.04 2.04 -3.26
CA LEU A 121 -14.59 1.96 -3.31
C LEU A 121 -14.03 3.17 -4.09
N ILE A 122 -13.12 3.92 -3.47
CA ILE A 122 -12.45 5.11 -4.01
C ILE A 122 -10.94 4.92 -3.90
N ARG A 123 -10.22 5.31 -4.96
CA ARG A 123 -8.76 5.38 -4.99
C ARG A 123 -8.29 6.76 -5.42
N ASN A 124 -7.06 7.13 -5.04
CA ASN A 124 -6.43 8.40 -5.41
C ASN A 124 -4.96 8.17 -5.82
N VAL A 125 -4.75 7.26 -6.78
CA VAL A 125 -3.41 6.74 -7.11
C VAL A 125 -2.44 7.85 -7.52
N GLY A 126 -1.25 7.86 -6.90
CA GLY A 126 -0.14 8.76 -7.19
C GLY A 126 -0.44 10.24 -6.87
N VAL A 127 -1.33 10.50 -5.92
CA VAL A 127 -1.56 11.87 -5.40
C VAL A 127 -0.63 12.19 -4.23
N ASP A 128 -0.34 11.21 -3.40
CA ASP A 128 0.55 11.27 -2.24
C ASP A 128 1.31 9.93 -2.14
N GLY A 129 2.27 9.82 -1.24
CA GLY A 129 3.02 8.58 -0.99
C GLY A 129 3.89 8.11 -2.16
N ASP A 130 4.66 7.05 -1.88
CA ASP A 130 5.65 6.47 -2.78
C ASP A 130 5.51 4.95 -2.85
N LEU A 131 5.89 4.40 -3.99
CA LEU A 131 6.01 2.95 -4.18
C LEU A 131 7.32 2.43 -3.60
N LEU A 132 7.38 1.14 -3.26
CA LEU A 132 8.65 0.49 -2.95
C LEU A 132 9.55 0.54 -4.19
N SER A 133 10.87 0.64 -3.98
CA SER A 133 11.87 0.57 -5.03
C SER A 133 12.92 -0.49 -4.72
N ASN A 134 13.65 -0.93 -5.74
CA ASN A 134 14.78 -1.85 -5.55
C ASN A 134 15.83 -1.29 -4.57
N GLN A 135 16.03 0.02 -4.53
CA GLN A 135 16.93 0.66 -3.57
C GLN A 135 16.45 0.49 -2.12
N ILE A 136 15.14 0.67 -1.88
CA ILE A 136 14.53 0.49 -0.56
C ILE A 136 14.65 -0.98 -0.14
N ILE A 137 14.29 -1.92 -1.02
CA ILE A 137 14.37 -3.36 -0.70
C ILE A 137 15.81 -3.78 -0.40
N ASN A 138 16.79 -3.34 -1.20
CA ASN A 138 18.20 -3.62 -0.93
C ASN A 138 18.67 -3.01 0.40
N GLY A 139 18.15 -1.83 0.76
CA GLY A 139 18.36 -1.22 2.06
C GLY A 139 17.86 -2.11 3.20
N ILE A 140 16.61 -2.58 3.13
CA ILE A 140 16.00 -3.48 4.12
C ILE A 140 16.80 -4.79 4.23
N LEU A 141 17.10 -5.44 3.10
CA LEU A 141 17.82 -6.72 3.07
C LEU A 141 19.31 -6.62 3.46
N SER A 142 19.86 -5.41 3.55
CA SER A 142 21.20 -5.18 4.07
C SER A 142 21.26 -5.21 5.60
N ARG A 143 20.10 -5.11 6.30
CA ARG A 143 20.02 -5.18 7.76
C ARG A 143 20.24 -6.60 8.28
N ARG A 144 20.54 -6.74 9.57
CA ARG A 144 20.89 -8.04 10.18
C ARG A 144 20.01 -8.40 11.37
N ARG A 145 19.13 -7.50 11.81
CA ARG A 145 18.21 -7.70 12.92
C ARG A 145 16.82 -7.15 12.56
N TYR A 146 15.79 -7.72 13.16
CA TYR A 146 14.41 -7.32 12.91
C TYR A 146 14.13 -5.90 13.39
N GLU A 147 14.71 -5.49 14.52
CA GLU A 147 14.58 -4.16 15.10
C GLU A 147 14.97 -3.07 14.09
N GLU A 148 15.98 -3.35 13.25
CA GLU A 148 16.46 -2.42 12.22
C GLU A 148 15.48 -2.25 11.05
N ILE A 149 14.49 -3.13 10.89
CA ILE A 149 13.48 -3.01 9.81
C ILE A 149 12.08 -2.72 10.37
N THR A 150 11.81 -3.06 11.63
CA THR A 150 10.52 -2.80 12.28
C THR A 150 10.53 -1.55 13.15
N SER A 151 11.66 -0.87 13.35
CA SER A 151 11.74 0.42 14.06
C SER A 151 12.33 1.51 13.17
N ILE A 152 11.62 2.64 13.08
CA ILE A 152 12.18 3.84 12.44
C ILE A 152 13.30 4.42 13.33
N GLU A 153 13.19 4.32 14.65
CA GLU A 153 14.18 4.87 15.58
C GLU A 153 15.51 4.13 15.51
N GLU A 154 15.48 2.81 15.26
CA GLU A 154 16.68 1.97 15.25
C GLU A 154 17.57 2.23 14.03
N SER A 155 16.99 2.49 12.85
CA SER A 155 17.75 2.51 11.58
C SER A 155 17.36 3.65 10.64
N GLY A 156 16.23 4.33 10.87
CA GLY A 156 15.70 5.38 10.01
C GLY A 156 14.69 4.90 8.97
N ARG A 157 13.94 5.87 8.41
CA ARG A 157 12.83 5.59 7.48
C ARG A 157 13.23 4.79 6.24
N GLN A 158 14.43 5.01 5.71
CA GLN A 158 14.88 4.32 4.49
C GLN A 158 15.08 2.79 4.64
N TYR A 159 15.17 2.27 5.87
CA TYR A 159 15.35 0.84 6.15
C TYR A 159 14.14 0.23 6.87
N SER A 160 13.18 1.05 7.28
CA SER A 160 11.99 0.58 7.96
C SER A 160 10.97 0.02 6.96
N ILE A 161 10.66 -1.27 7.05
CA ILE A 161 9.58 -1.85 6.25
C ILE A 161 8.25 -1.18 6.59
N LEU A 162 8.05 -0.78 7.86
CA LEU A 162 6.86 -0.07 8.34
C LEU A 162 6.64 1.26 7.62
N SER A 163 7.68 2.08 7.54
CA SER A 163 7.57 3.37 6.86
C SER A 163 7.30 3.21 5.36
N ASN A 164 7.94 2.24 4.72
CA ASN A 164 7.88 2.11 3.26
C ASN A 164 6.58 1.42 2.79
N TYR A 165 6.04 0.43 3.52
CA TYR A 165 4.71 -0.12 3.19
C TYR A 165 3.62 0.94 3.35
N GLY A 166 3.70 1.76 4.41
CA GLY A 166 2.75 2.83 4.67
C GLY A 166 2.74 3.89 3.56
N SER A 167 3.92 4.20 2.99
CA SER A 167 4.03 5.09 1.84
C SER A 167 3.26 4.55 0.61
N THR A 168 3.31 3.23 0.38
CA THR A 168 2.58 2.60 -0.73
C THR A 168 1.06 2.57 -0.51
N HIS A 169 0.60 2.48 0.75
CA HIS A 169 -0.82 2.71 1.08
C HIS A 169 -1.27 4.12 0.67
N MET A 170 -0.46 5.14 0.99
CA MET A 170 -0.72 6.52 0.59
C MET A 170 -0.68 6.71 -0.93
N TYR A 171 0.23 6.00 -1.60
CA TYR A 171 0.30 5.97 -3.07
C TYR A 171 -1.00 5.53 -3.71
N VAL A 172 -1.65 4.47 -3.24
CA VAL A 172 -2.96 4.07 -3.79
C VAL A 172 -4.05 5.07 -3.40
N GLY A 173 -3.98 5.58 -2.17
CA GLY A 173 -4.90 6.59 -1.66
C GLY A 173 -6.34 6.07 -1.49
N GLY A 174 -7.27 6.97 -1.20
CA GLY A 174 -8.67 6.61 -0.97
C GLY A 174 -8.80 5.63 0.20
N MET A 175 -9.45 4.47 -0.01
CA MET A 175 -9.60 3.45 1.02
C MET A 175 -8.24 2.93 1.52
N MET A 176 -7.27 2.73 0.63
CA MET A 176 -5.95 2.22 0.98
C MET A 176 -5.16 3.13 1.93
N ALA A 177 -5.41 4.44 1.92
CA ALA A 177 -4.75 5.39 2.83
C ALA A 177 -5.33 5.36 4.27
N SER A 178 -6.45 4.67 4.49
CA SER A 178 -7.08 4.60 5.81
C SER A 178 -6.68 3.33 6.54
N LEU A 179 -6.15 3.50 7.76
CA LEU A 179 -5.85 2.38 8.66
C LEU A 179 -7.07 1.51 9.00
N ARG A 180 -8.30 1.99 8.84
CA ARG A 180 -9.51 1.19 9.14
C ARG A 180 -10.18 0.64 7.89
N MET A 181 -9.95 1.27 6.74
CA MET A 181 -10.69 0.97 5.52
C MET A 181 -9.85 0.29 4.44
N SER A 182 -8.53 0.23 4.61
CA SER A 182 -7.62 -0.25 3.57
C SER A 182 -7.90 -1.69 3.12
N THR A 183 -8.29 -2.58 4.03
CA THR A 183 -8.66 -3.97 3.72
C THR A 183 -9.91 -4.12 2.87
N TYR A 184 -10.76 -3.09 2.75
CA TYR A 184 -11.90 -3.13 1.84
C TYR A 184 -11.53 -2.86 0.38
N ASP A 185 -10.31 -2.43 0.10
CA ASP A 185 -9.75 -2.44 -1.25
C ASP A 185 -8.98 -3.75 -1.48
N PRO A 186 -9.40 -4.63 -2.41
CA PRO A 186 -8.76 -5.92 -2.61
C PRO A 186 -7.26 -5.87 -2.88
N ILE A 187 -6.73 -4.76 -3.43
CA ILE A 187 -5.29 -4.58 -3.65
C ILE A 187 -4.46 -4.62 -2.36
N PHE A 188 -5.11 -4.40 -1.20
CA PHE A 188 -4.49 -4.54 0.13
C PHE A 188 -3.80 -5.89 0.28
N PHE A 189 -4.48 -6.98 -0.04
CA PHE A 189 -3.97 -8.32 0.21
C PHE A 189 -2.78 -8.65 -0.70
N MET A 190 -2.78 -8.15 -1.93
CA MET A 190 -1.65 -8.29 -2.85
C MET A 190 -0.45 -7.44 -2.41
N HIS A 191 -0.68 -6.21 -1.91
CA HIS A 191 0.37 -5.38 -1.32
C HIS A 191 1.00 -6.07 -0.11
N HIS A 192 0.19 -6.54 0.84
CA HIS A 192 0.67 -7.23 2.04
C HIS A 192 1.32 -8.59 1.74
N ALA A 193 0.89 -9.30 0.71
CA ALA A 193 1.60 -10.48 0.22
C ALA A 193 3.02 -10.14 -0.28
N PHE A 194 3.22 -8.96 -0.89
CA PHE A 194 4.54 -8.51 -1.29
C PHE A 194 5.41 -8.10 -0.10
N ILE A 195 4.80 -7.49 0.93
CA ILE A 195 5.47 -7.22 2.20
C ILE A 195 5.91 -8.53 2.88
N ASP A 196 5.08 -9.57 2.87
CA ASP A 196 5.45 -10.89 3.41
C ASP A 196 6.56 -11.57 2.59
N TYR A 197 6.54 -11.42 1.26
CA TYR A 197 7.66 -11.85 0.41
C TYR A 197 8.99 -11.18 0.80
N ILE A 198 8.98 -9.86 1.07
CA ILE A 198 10.18 -9.15 1.55
C ILE A 198 10.61 -9.68 2.93
N PHE A 199 9.65 -9.95 3.81
CA PHE A 199 9.90 -10.55 5.12
C PHE A 199 10.55 -11.93 4.99
N GLU A 200 10.07 -12.80 4.10
CA GLU A 200 10.67 -14.12 3.87
C GLU A 200 12.07 -14.02 3.27
N ARG A 201 12.31 -13.08 2.35
CA ARG A 201 13.68 -12.80 1.85
C ARG A 201 14.61 -12.35 2.97
N PHE A 202 14.11 -11.54 3.91
CA PHE A 202 14.89 -11.13 5.07
C PHE A 202 15.17 -12.33 6.00
N ARG A 203 14.19 -13.20 6.24
CA ARG A 203 14.38 -14.46 6.99
C ARG A 203 15.44 -15.36 6.36
N ALA A 204 15.39 -15.56 5.05
CA ALA A 204 16.42 -16.31 4.31
C ALA A 204 17.81 -15.68 4.45
N ARG A 205 17.89 -14.35 4.44
CA ARG A 205 19.13 -13.61 4.68
C ARG A 205 19.65 -13.83 6.10
N LEU A 206 18.81 -13.80 7.12
CA LEU A 206 19.20 -14.10 8.51
C LEU A 206 19.79 -15.51 8.61
N ARG A 207 19.15 -16.51 7.99
CA ARG A 207 19.68 -17.88 7.95
C ARG A 207 21.06 -17.94 7.31
N SER A 208 21.28 -17.22 6.21
CA SER A 208 22.59 -17.17 5.53
C SER A 208 23.70 -16.58 6.41
N LEU A 209 23.33 -15.81 7.44
CA LEU A 209 24.22 -15.22 8.44
C LEU A 209 24.37 -16.07 9.70
N GLY A 210 23.72 -17.23 9.79
CA GLY A 210 23.67 -18.06 10.99
C GLY A 210 22.78 -17.49 12.10
N VAL A 211 21.84 -16.59 11.76
CA VAL A 211 20.88 -16.01 12.70
C VAL A 211 19.55 -16.74 12.57
N ASP A 212 18.95 -17.12 13.72
CA ASP A 212 17.65 -17.77 13.77
C ASP A 212 16.52 -16.77 13.42
N PRO A 213 15.78 -16.97 12.31
CA PRO A 213 14.71 -16.06 11.89
C PRO A 213 13.42 -16.22 12.70
N THR A 214 13.32 -17.21 13.60
CA THR A 214 12.14 -17.40 14.44
C THR A 214 12.14 -16.52 15.69
N VAL A 215 13.24 -15.84 15.95
CA VAL A 215 13.40 -14.95 17.10
C VAL A 215 12.58 -13.69 16.89
N TYR A 216 11.60 -13.48 17.76
CA TYR A 216 10.86 -12.22 17.84
C TYR A 216 11.79 -11.09 18.33
N PRO A 217 11.84 -9.92 17.67
CA PRO A 217 12.69 -8.81 18.07
C PRO A 217 12.36 -8.29 19.47
N LYS A 218 13.39 -7.75 20.13
CA LYS A 218 13.21 -7.03 21.39
C LYS A 218 12.74 -5.61 21.09
N TRP A 219 11.78 -5.12 21.87
CA TRP A 219 11.20 -3.80 21.66
C TRP A 219 11.15 -2.97 22.95
N GLY A 220 12.23 -2.25 23.22
CA GLY A 220 12.34 -1.36 24.38
C GLY A 220 11.89 -2.01 25.70
N ASN A 221 11.38 -1.18 26.61
CA ASN A 221 10.79 -1.61 27.89
C ASN A 221 9.25 -1.45 27.88
N SER A 222 8.61 -1.58 26.71
CA SER A 222 7.18 -1.33 26.55
C SER A 222 6.38 -2.63 26.40
N ASN A 223 5.38 -2.81 27.26
CA ASN A 223 4.44 -3.93 27.18
C ASN A 223 3.50 -3.86 25.94
N LEU A 224 3.64 -2.85 25.08
CA LEU A 224 2.75 -2.65 23.93
C LEU A 224 3.03 -3.63 22.77
N HIS A 225 4.23 -4.22 22.71
CA HIS A 225 4.64 -5.16 21.64
C HIS A 225 5.09 -6.52 22.20
N GLU A 226 4.38 -7.01 23.23
CA GLU A 226 4.70 -8.29 23.85
C GLU A 226 4.61 -9.46 22.85
N PRO A 227 5.62 -10.34 22.79
CA PRO A 227 5.62 -11.47 21.85
C PRO A 227 4.43 -12.42 22.05
N ASN A 228 3.93 -12.54 23.29
CA ASN A 228 2.81 -13.40 23.65
C ASN A 228 1.45 -12.67 23.59
N ALA A 229 1.39 -11.42 23.13
CA ALA A 229 0.13 -10.72 22.98
C ALA A 229 -0.78 -11.47 21.98
N PRO A 230 -2.09 -11.61 22.25
CA PRO A 230 -3.02 -12.23 21.32
C PRO A 230 -3.19 -11.37 20.08
N ILE A 231 -3.26 -11.99 18.91
CA ILE A 231 -3.46 -11.28 17.62
C ILE A 231 -4.92 -11.14 17.21
N ASN A 232 -5.84 -11.60 18.06
CA ASN A 232 -7.29 -11.66 17.78
C ASN A 232 -7.65 -12.44 16.50
N ILE A 233 -6.79 -13.40 16.12
CA ILE A 233 -7.01 -14.36 15.03
C ILE A 233 -6.73 -15.75 15.62
N PHE A 234 -7.80 -16.55 15.77
CA PHE A 234 -7.74 -17.84 16.46
C PHE A 234 -7.08 -17.73 17.85
N ASN A 235 -6.33 -18.76 18.26
CA ASN A 235 -5.58 -18.79 19.50
C ASN A 235 -4.06 -18.65 19.25
N TYR A 236 -3.70 -17.68 18.42
CA TYR A 236 -2.31 -17.36 18.10
C TYR A 236 -1.86 -16.07 18.78
N THR A 237 -0.54 -15.94 18.88
CA THR A 237 0.16 -14.79 19.44
C THR A 237 0.98 -14.10 18.36
N VAL A 238 1.45 -12.89 18.67
CA VAL A 238 2.21 -12.07 17.72
C VAL A 238 3.50 -12.78 17.27
N LYS A 239 4.19 -13.47 18.19
CA LYS A 239 5.41 -14.24 17.86
C LYS A 239 5.14 -15.44 16.96
N ASP A 240 3.93 -16.01 16.97
CA ASP A 240 3.65 -17.23 16.18
C ASP A 240 3.81 -16.96 14.69
N GLY A 241 3.56 -15.73 14.24
CA GLY A 241 3.79 -15.33 12.84
C GLY A 241 5.26 -15.36 12.41
N TYR A 242 6.21 -15.43 13.34
CA TYR A 242 7.64 -15.63 13.05
C TYR A 242 8.04 -17.11 13.04
N SER A 243 7.13 -18.03 13.34
CA SER A 243 7.42 -19.46 13.37
C SER A 243 7.68 -20.04 11.98
N GLU A 244 8.40 -21.16 11.94
CA GLU A 244 8.57 -21.96 10.72
C GLU A 244 7.24 -22.54 10.20
N LEU A 245 6.27 -22.77 11.10
CA LEU A 245 4.95 -23.26 10.72
C LEU A 245 4.29 -22.31 9.72
N PHE A 246 4.18 -21.02 10.06
CA PHE A 246 3.56 -20.05 9.16
C PHE A 246 4.42 -19.71 7.94
N ALA A 247 5.76 -19.72 8.08
CA ALA A 247 6.66 -19.56 6.94
C ALA A 247 6.49 -20.69 5.90
N SER A 248 6.18 -21.92 6.35
CA SER A 248 6.04 -23.07 5.45
C SER A 248 4.76 -23.08 4.60
N TYR A 249 3.78 -22.21 4.88
CA TYR A 249 2.51 -22.19 4.15
C TYR A 249 2.57 -21.43 2.82
N ALA A 250 3.62 -20.65 2.56
CA ALA A 250 3.74 -19.85 1.35
C ALA A 250 5.12 -20.06 0.70
N GLU A 251 5.10 -20.28 -0.60
CA GLU A 251 6.28 -20.17 -1.47
C GLU A 251 6.00 -19.06 -2.47
N TYR A 252 6.95 -18.13 -2.62
CA TYR A 252 6.80 -16.96 -3.47
C TYR A 252 7.63 -17.13 -4.74
N GLU A 253 7.00 -16.90 -5.89
CA GLU A 253 7.74 -16.71 -7.13
C GLU A 253 8.65 -15.48 -6.98
N PRO A 254 9.92 -15.53 -7.44
CA PRO A 254 10.79 -14.37 -7.43
C PRO A 254 10.27 -13.24 -8.32
N VAL A 255 10.74 -12.01 -8.03
CA VAL A 255 10.48 -10.84 -8.89
C VAL A 255 10.93 -11.15 -10.33
N PRO A 256 10.06 -10.92 -11.33
CA PRO A 256 10.38 -11.23 -12.72
C PRO A 256 11.53 -10.34 -13.23
N SER A 257 12.50 -10.96 -13.87
CA SER A 257 13.64 -10.29 -14.50
C SER A 257 13.81 -10.79 -15.94
N CYS A 258 14.47 -9.98 -16.77
CA CYS A 258 14.72 -10.34 -18.16
C CYS A 258 16.18 -10.08 -18.51
N THR A 259 16.64 -10.68 -19.60
CA THR A 259 18.00 -10.50 -20.08
C THR A 259 17.98 -10.17 -21.56
N ILE A 260 19.09 -9.67 -22.09
CA ILE A 260 19.24 -9.43 -23.54
C ILE A 260 19.03 -10.74 -24.32
N SER A 261 19.38 -11.89 -23.75
CA SER A 261 19.19 -13.22 -24.34
C SER A 261 17.80 -13.82 -24.11
N SER A 262 17.02 -13.31 -23.15
CA SER A 262 15.64 -13.74 -22.86
C SER A 262 14.77 -12.54 -22.49
N LEU A 263 14.07 -12.01 -23.49
CA LEU A 263 13.18 -10.85 -23.36
C LEU A 263 11.81 -11.17 -22.75
N SER A 264 11.54 -12.44 -22.43
CA SER A 264 10.26 -12.87 -21.84
C SER A 264 10.18 -12.45 -20.37
N CYS A 265 9.08 -11.79 -20.01
CA CYS A 265 8.75 -11.38 -18.64
C CYS A 265 7.54 -12.13 -18.07
N GLY A 266 7.22 -13.30 -18.63
CA GLY A 266 6.00 -14.03 -18.30
C GLY A 266 4.76 -13.45 -19.01
N PRO A 267 3.54 -13.76 -18.53
CA PRO A 267 2.32 -13.45 -19.26
C PRO A 267 1.96 -11.95 -19.31
N GLY A 268 1.80 -11.45 -20.55
CA GLY A 268 0.85 -10.42 -21.01
C GLY A 268 0.96 -8.97 -20.53
N SER A 269 1.44 -8.70 -19.32
CA SER A 269 1.36 -7.35 -18.73
C SER A 269 2.66 -6.80 -18.19
N LEU A 270 3.75 -7.53 -18.44
CA LEU A 270 5.11 -7.07 -18.22
C LEU A 270 5.87 -7.04 -19.55
N ALA A 271 6.73 -6.04 -19.72
CA ALA A 271 7.64 -5.90 -20.84
C ALA A 271 9.09 -5.82 -20.33
N CYS A 272 10.02 -6.40 -21.07
CA CYS A 272 11.42 -6.31 -20.71
C CYS A 272 11.96 -4.89 -20.98
N ASN A 273 12.45 -4.24 -19.94
CA ASN A 273 13.26 -3.03 -20.06
C ASN A 273 14.72 -3.44 -20.32
N ILE A 274 15.09 -3.54 -21.59
CA ILE A 274 16.42 -4.01 -22.03
C ILE A 274 17.55 -3.13 -21.48
N LYS A 275 17.27 -1.86 -21.14
CA LYS A 275 18.29 -0.94 -20.59
C LYS A 275 18.66 -1.29 -19.15
N THR A 276 17.69 -1.75 -18.36
CA THR A 276 17.89 -2.10 -16.94
C THR A 276 18.02 -3.61 -16.74
N GLY A 277 17.58 -4.43 -17.69
CA GLY A 277 17.47 -5.89 -17.51
C GLY A 277 16.32 -6.30 -16.59
N HIS A 278 15.36 -5.40 -16.36
CA HIS A 278 14.23 -5.65 -15.48
C HIS A 278 12.92 -5.75 -16.25
N CYS A 279 11.98 -6.53 -15.73
CA CYS A 279 10.61 -6.54 -16.25
C CYS A 279 9.86 -5.36 -15.66
N ILE A 280 9.18 -4.57 -16.50
CA ILE A 280 8.37 -3.43 -16.07
C ILE A 280 6.93 -3.59 -16.54
N PRO A 281 5.94 -2.99 -15.87
CA PRO A 281 4.56 -3.09 -16.29
C PRO A 281 4.36 -2.46 -17.67
N THR A 282 3.52 -3.07 -18.49
CA THR A 282 3.06 -2.42 -19.72
C THR A 282 2.26 -1.17 -19.37
N ILE A 283 2.33 -0.15 -20.23
CA ILE A 283 1.50 1.05 -20.07
C ILE A 283 0.10 0.75 -20.61
N ARG A 284 -0.94 1.22 -19.90
CA ARG A 284 -2.33 1.13 -20.39
C ARG A 284 -2.42 1.70 -21.80
N GLN A 285 -2.97 0.93 -22.74
CA GLN A 285 -3.25 1.46 -24.07
C GLN A 285 -4.28 2.60 -23.94
N ARG A 286 -3.89 3.82 -24.30
CA ARG A 286 -4.86 4.85 -24.66
C ARG A 286 -5.55 4.35 -25.91
N THR A 287 -6.83 3.98 -25.84
CA THR A 287 -7.62 3.71 -27.04
C THR A 287 -7.52 4.95 -27.95
N THR A 288 -6.77 4.82 -29.05
CA THR A 288 -6.70 5.80 -30.13
C THR A 288 -7.98 5.76 -30.94
N SER A 289 -9.10 6.10 -30.31
CA SER A 289 -10.27 6.58 -31.02
C SER A 289 -9.96 8.01 -31.45
N LYS A 290 -9.80 8.23 -32.76
CA LYS A 290 -9.75 9.50 -33.51
C LYS A 290 -9.34 10.75 -32.72
N ARG A 291 -8.17 11.33 -33.06
CA ARG A 291 -7.75 12.72 -32.77
C ARG A 291 -8.77 13.51 -31.95
N ASP A 292 -8.78 13.31 -30.63
CA ASP A 292 -9.13 14.40 -29.74
C ASP A 292 -7.96 15.36 -29.88
N THR A 293 -8.16 16.37 -30.73
CA THR A 293 -7.41 17.60 -30.64
C THR A 293 -7.30 17.95 -29.16
N LEU A 294 -6.12 18.41 -28.72
CA LEU A 294 -6.03 19.20 -27.49
C LEU A 294 -7.11 20.27 -27.59
N GLU A 295 -8.29 20.03 -27.02
CA GLU A 295 -9.25 21.08 -26.76
C GLU A 295 -8.54 21.93 -25.72
N SER A 296 -8.14 23.12 -26.17
CA SER A 296 -7.79 24.21 -25.29
C SER A 296 -8.78 24.20 -24.14
N PHE A 297 -8.28 24.20 -22.90
CA PHE A 297 -9.06 24.34 -21.68
C PHE A 297 -9.80 25.70 -21.56
N ASP A 298 -10.09 26.36 -22.68
CA ASP A 298 -10.60 27.73 -22.74
C ASP A 298 -12.08 27.85 -23.13
N ASN A 299 -12.81 26.77 -23.44
CA ASN A 299 -14.22 26.88 -23.84
C ASN A 299 -15.14 25.75 -23.36
N VAL A 300 -15.01 25.33 -22.10
CA VAL A 300 -16.14 24.65 -21.44
C VAL A 300 -16.99 25.75 -20.78
N GLY A 301 -18.19 25.94 -21.34
CA GLY A 301 -19.19 26.85 -20.82
C GLY A 301 -19.33 26.73 -19.31
N VAL A 302 -19.41 27.89 -18.67
CA VAL A 302 -19.53 28.08 -17.22
C VAL A 302 -20.69 27.24 -16.67
N PHE A 303 -20.40 26.01 -16.28
CA PHE A 303 -21.25 25.25 -15.39
C PHE A 303 -20.99 25.81 -14.00
N LYS A 304 -21.85 26.72 -13.54
CA LYS A 304 -21.83 27.20 -12.15
C LYS A 304 -22.10 25.99 -11.25
N PRO A 305 -21.12 25.48 -10.48
CA PRO A 305 -21.38 24.40 -9.55
C PRO A 305 -22.16 25.02 -8.38
N LYS A 306 -23.45 24.71 -8.28
CA LYS A 306 -24.13 24.77 -6.98
C LYS A 306 -23.65 23.57 -6.18
N LEU A 307 -22.51 23.71 -5.52
CA LEU A 307 -22.07 23.07 -4.26
C LEU A 307 -20.53 23.24 -4.15
N PRO A 308 -20.01 23.71 -3.00
CA PRO A 308 -18.59 23.97 -2.86
C PRO A 308 -17.82 22.64 -2.74
N TYR A 309 -16.85 22.44 -3.64
CA TYR A 309 -15.83 21.41 -3.52
C TYR A 309 -15.11 21.56 -2.18
N ALA A 310 -15.25 20.57 -1.31
CA ALA A 310 -14.39 20.39 -0.15
C ALA A 310 -13.56 19.13 -0.40
N GLN A 311 -12.24 19.28 -0.30
CA GLN A 311 -11.34 18.14 -0.22
C GLN A 311 -11.46 17.56 1.18
N SER A 312 -11.88 16.30 1.27
CA SER A 312 -11.88 15.56 2.53
C SER A 312 -10.49 14.98 2.76
N THR A 313 -9.76 15.55 3.70
CA THR A 313 -8.50 14.98 4.21
C THR A 313 -8.80 14.34 5.55
N LEU A 314 -8.35 13.10 5.77
CA LEU A 314 -8.37 12.50 7.10
C LEU A 314 -7.33 13.24 7.94
N ILE A 315 -7.77 13.97 8.97
CA ILE A 315 -6.88 14.64 9.92
C ILE A 315 -7.26 14.09 11.29
N ASP A 316 -6.29 13.50 11.98
CA ASP A 316 -6.42 13.15 13.39
C ASP A 316 -6.62 14.45 14.18
N TYR A 317 -7.84 14.72 14.64
CA TYR A 317 -8.10 15.80 15.60
C TYR A 317 -8.31 15.17 16.97
N CYS A 318 -7.39 15.47 17.89
CA CYS A 318 -7.49 15.08 19.29
C CYS A 318 -7.86 16.31 20.10
N CYS A 319 -8.96 16.23 20.84
CA CYS A 319 -9.39 17.24 21.80
C CYS A 319 -9.42 16.59 23.18
N ASP A 320 -8.74 17.20 24.15
CA ASP A 320 -8.69 16.76 25.55
C ASP A 320 -8.36 15.27 25.71
N GLU A 321 -7.27 14.82 25.07
CA GLU A 321 -6.76 13.44 25.11
C GLU A 321 -7.72 12.38 24.53
N SER A 322 -8.88 12.79 24.02
CA SER A 322 -9.78 11.96 23.23
C SER A 322 -9.55 12.21 21.74
N CYS A 323 -9.12 11.16 21.04
CA CYS A 323 -8.91 11.20 19.60
C CYS A 323 -10.08 10.50 18.91
N ASP A 324 -10.92 11.27 18.20
CA ASP A 324 -12.00 10.72 17.39
C ASP A 324 -11.60 10.69 15.92
N VAL A 325 -11.21 9.48 15.48
CA VAL A 325 -10.82 9.19 14.09
C VAL A 325 -11.97 8.62 13.26
N SER A 326 -13.17 8.54 13.84
CA SER A 326 -14.37 7.98 13.18
C SER A 326 -15.15 9.01 12.39
N ASN A 327 -14.86 10.30 12.58
CA ASN A 327 -15.55 11.41 11.96
C ASN A 327 -14.69 12.13 10.91
N TRP A 328 -15.23 12.27 9.70
CA TRP A 328 -14.64 13.12 8.67
C TRP A 328 -15.00 14.58 8.95
N ILE A 329 -14.02 15.42 9.24
CA ILE A 329 -14.22 16.88 9.26
C ILE A 329 -13.93 17.42 7.87
N MET A 330 -14.93 18.04 7.25
CA MET A 330 -14.72 18.87 6.08
C MET A 330 -14.05 20.16 6.54
N ILE A 331 -12.75 20.29 6.30
CA ILE A 331 -12.07 21.57 6.46
C ILE A 331 -12.23 22.33 5.13
N PRO A 332 -13.03 23.41 5.07
CA PRO A 332 -13.13 24.23 3.88
C PRO A 332 -11.79 24.95 3.68
N VAL A 333 -10.92 24.38 2.85
CA VAL A 333 -9.65 25.00 2.48
C VAL A 333 -9.81 25.90 1.26
N ARG A 334 -9.41 27.17 1.38
CA ARG A 334 -9.28 28.08 0.24
C ARG A 334 -7.83 28.07 -0.21
N VAL A 335 -7.56 27.63 -1.44
CA VAL A 335 -6.21 27.73 -2.03
C VAL A 335 -5.90 29.21 -2.26
N VAL A 336 -5.08 29.79 -1.39
CA VAL A 336 -4.71 31.22 -1.44
C VAL A 336 -3.49 31.50 -2.31
N LYS A 337 -2.70 30.47 -2.64
CA LYS A 337 -1.54 30.57 -3.54
C LYS A 337 -1.18 29.22 -4.12
N THR A 338 -1.11 29.11 -5.44
CA THR A 338 -0.63 27.94 -6.18
C THR A 338 0.86 28.09 -6.49
N ARG A 339 1.62 26.98 -6.47
CA ARG A 339 3.07 27.00 -6.70
C ARG A 339 3.39 26.84 -8.18
N SER A 340 4.50 27.44 -8.62
CA SER A 340 5.01 27.22 -9.97
C SER A 340 5.58 25.80 -10.11
N PRO A 341 5.32 25.08 -11.22
CA PRO A 341 5.88 23.74 -11.48
C PRO A 341 7.41 23.67 -11.52
N THR A 342 8.08 24.81 -11.67
CA THR A 342 9.55 24.89 -11.85
C THR A 342 10.32 25.14 -10.55
N GLN A 343 9.65 25.32 -9.42
CA GLN A 343 10.27 25.70 -8.15
C GLN A 343 10.86 24.48 -7.43
N ARG A 344 12.20 24.42 -7.30
CA ARG A 344 12.95 23.26 -6.77
C ARG A 344 13.33 23.32 -5.28
N LYS A 345 13.07 24.45 -4.60
CA LYS A 345 13.29 24.61 -3.15
C LYS A 345 11.94 24.57 -2.41
N TYR A 346 11.86 23.68 -1.43
CA TYR A 346 10.67 23.40 -0.64
C TYR A 346 10.76 24.13 0.71
N SER A 347 9.76 24.95 1.00
CA SER A 347 9.62 25.68 2.28
C SER A 347 8.14 25.77 2.68
N SER A 348 7.89 25.93 3.97
CA SER A 348 6.55 25.99 4.54
C SER A 348 6.24 27.40 5.06
N TYR A 349 5.41 28.12 4.32
CA TYR A 349 5.15 29.54 4.57
C TYR A 349 3.91 29.74 5.45
N PRO A 350 3.99 30.52 6.54
CA PRO A 350 2.80 30.82 7.34
C PRO A 350 1.86 31.72 6.53
N ALA A 351 0.55 31.47 6.65
CA ALA A 351 -0.49 32.29 6.07
C ALA A 351 -1.31 32.97 7.18
N ARG A 352 -1.46 34.30 7.14
CA ARG A 352 -2.26 35.06 8.11
C ARG A 352 -3.25 35.93 7.35
N GLY A 353 -4.53 35.83 7.68
CA GLY A 353 -5.59 36.57 6.97
C GLY A 353 -5.68 36.24 5.46
N GLY A 354 -5.23 35.05 5.05
CA GLY A 354 -5.23 34.64 3.64
C GLY A 354 -4.05 35.15 2.81
N LEU A 355 -3.08 35.84 3.41
CA LEU A 355 -1.84 36.28 2.76
C LEU A 355 -0.69 35.37 3.18
N VAL A 356 0.07 34.86 2.20
CA VAL A 356 1.21 33.97 2.41
C VAL A 356 2.48 34.79 2.62
N ASN A 357 3.16 34.62 3.76
CA ASN A 357 4.46 35.26 3.99
C ASN A 357 5.59 34.41 3.40
N GLY A 358 5.96 34.71 2.14
CA GLY A 358 6.99 33.99 1.39
C GLY A 358 8.43 34.14 1.93
N CYS A 359 8.64 34.98 2.95
CA CYS A 359 9.95 35.22 3.56
C CYS A 359 10.20 34.37 4.82
N LEU A 360 9.18 33.65 5.31
CA LEU A 360 9.27 32.84 6.53
C LEU A 360 9.06 31.37 6.21
N ASP A 361 10.00 30.52 6.61
CA ASP A 361 9.78 29.08 6.64
C ASP A 361 9.55 28.65 8.10
N ILE A 362 8.37 28.06 8.39
CA ILE A 362 8.00 27.64 9.75
C ILE A 362 8.85 26.48 10.26
N TYR A 363 9.57 25.79 9.38
CA TYR A 363 10.51 24.71 9.74
C TYR A 363 11.97 25.14 9.63
N SER A 364 12.26 26.41 9.33
CA SER A 364 13.61 26.93 9.32
C SER A 364 14.16 27.08 10.74
N LEU A 365 15.30 26.43 11.00
CA LEU A 365 16.05 26.51 12.28
C LEU A 365 16.38 27.94 12.71
N LYS A 366 16.51 28.90 11.78
CA LYS A 366 16.74 30.33 12.10
C LYS A 366 15.57 31.00 12.82
N ASN A 367 14.35 30.50 12.67
CA ASN A 367 13.16 31.11 13.26
C ASN A 367 12.82 30.55 14.65
N PHE A 368 13.35 29.37 15.01
CA PHE A 368 13.20 28.79 16.36
C PHE A 368 13.95 29.59 17.44
N GLN A 369 15.04 30.28 17.09
CA GLN A 369 15.82 31.08 18.05
C GLN A 369 15.13 32.38 18.48
N ASN A 370 14.19 32.92 17.70
CA ASN A 370 13.44 34.13 18.05
C ASN A 370 12.16 33.87 18.86
N LEU A 371 11.80 32.60 19.11
CA LEU A 371 10.65 32.20 19.93
C LEU A 371 11.04 31.81 21.37
N MET A 372 12.34 31.83 21.70
CA MET A 372 12.87 31.59 23.05
C MET A 372 13.58 32.81 23.66
N MET A 373 13.19 34.02 23.25
CA MET A 373 13.53 35.28 23.95
C MET A 373 12.25 35.99 24.37
#